data_AF-A0A1V8T9B1-F1
#
_entry.id   AF-A0A1V8T9B1-F1
#
_cell.length_a   1.000
_cell.length_b   1.000
_cell.length_c   1.000
_cell.angle_alpha   90.00
_cell.angle_beta   90.00
_cell.angle_gamma   90.00
#
_symmetry.space_group_name_H-M   'P 1'
#
loop_
_entity.id
_entity.type
_entity.pdbx_description
1 polymer ?
#
loop_
_entity_poly.entity_id
_entity_poly.type
_entity_poly.pdbx_seq_one_letter_code
_entity_poly.pdbx_strand_id
1 'polypeptide(L)'
;MLSSLTSHRTLQLYHQTANPALYLLPCLAATLIALILSLAIGFVVGSETDNDMADSARLASMLPWPAAAFVWTIVDLAVCKWAALHPIATIVSATFNVLGYLVLGSLGVALFSWDNIAWIPGAWQLLAVVPYAVYLYVGVRAFRAGKTAVKSEPLVGDVDNSV
;
A
#
# COMPACT_ATOMS: atom_id res chain seq x y z
N MET A 1 -17.34 -11.76 -10.19
CA MET A 1 -16.11 -11.44 -10.95
C MET A 1 -14.91 -11.12 -10.06
N LEU A 2 -15.04 -10.42 -8.92
CA LEU A 2 -13.90 -10.08 -8.04
C LEU A 2 -13.28 -11.29 -7.30
N SER A 3 -13.99 -12.41 -7.17
CA SER A 3 -13.48 -13.63 -6.55
C SER A 3 -12.36 -14.32 -7.34
N SER A 4 -12.18 -13.99 -8.63
CA SER A 4 -11.11 -14.55 -9.46
C SER A 4 -9.78 -13.81 -9.34
N LEU A 5 -9.73 -12.69 -8.61
CA LEU A 5 -8.51 -11.90 -8.42
C LEU A 5 -7.58 -12.45 -7.33
N THR A 6 -8.04 -13.44 -6.57
CA THR A 6 -7.30 -13.99 -5.43
C THR A 6 -7.16 -15.48 -5.60
N SER A 7 -5.93 -15.97 -5.51
CA SER A 7 -5.67 -17.40 -5.53
C SER A 7 -6.31 -18.09 -4.32
N HIS A 8 -6.71 -19.35 -4.50
CA HIS A 8 -7.23 -20.16 -3.39
C HIS A 8 -6.24 -20.27 -2.23
N ARG A 9 -4.93 -20.30 -2.52
CA ARG A 9 -3.87 -20.35 -1.50
C ARG A 9 -3.83 -19.07 -0.65
N THR A 10 -3.98 -17.91 -1.27
CA THR A 10 -4.07 -16.63 -0.55
C THR A 10 -5.32 -16.61 0.35
N LEU A 11 -6.48 -17.06 -0.14
CA LEU A 11 -7.70 -17.14 0.68
C LEU A 11 -7.56 -18.08 1.88
N GLN A 12 -6.83 -19.18 1.73
CA GLN A 12 -6.53 -20.11 2.82
C GLN A 12 -5.62 -19.46 3.88
N LEU A 13 -4.55 -18.78 3.47
CA LEU A 13 -3.67 -18.04 4.39
C LEU A 13 -4.39 -16.92 5.14
N TYR A 14 -5.46 -16.38 4.55
CA TYR A 14 -6.29 -15.36 5.17
C TYR A 14 -7.45 -15.97 5.98
N HIS A 15 -7.49 -17.29 6.12
CA HIS A 15 -8.53 -18.04 6.86
C HIS A 15 -9.96 -17.64 6.47
N GLN A 16 -10.17 -17.30 5.19
CA GLN A 16 -11.44 -16.76 4.66
C GLN A 16 -11.96 -15.50 5.38
N THR A 17 -11.14 -14.85 6.21
CA THR A 17 -11.53 -13.65 6.98
C THR A 17 -11.60 -12.40 6.12
N ALA A 18 -10.86 -12.38 5.00
CA ALA A 18 -10.79 -11.26 4.08
C ALA A 18 -10.26 -11.71 2.71
N ASN A 19 -10.65 -10.96 1.67
CA ASN A 19 -10.03 -11.04 0.35
C ASN A 19 -9.05 -9.85 0.19
N PRO A 20 -7.72 -10.06 0.23
CA PRO A 20 -6.75 -8.96 0.14
C PRO A 20 -6.81 -8.19 -1.19
N ALA A 21 -7.22 -8.81 -2.30
CA ALA A 21 -7.30 -8.14 -3.60
C ALA A 21 -8.34 -7.02 -3.60
N LEU A 22 -9.44 -7.16 -2.85
CA LEU A 22 -10.45 -6.10 -2.72
C LEU A 22 -9.91 -4.83 -2.03
N TYR A 23 -8.92 -4.98 -1.14
CA TYR A 23 -8.29 -3.86 -0.44
C TYR A 23 -7.12 -3.27 -1.22
N LEU A 24 -6.52 -4.04 -2.12
CA LEU A 24 -5.48 -3.54 -3.04
C LEU A 24 -6.05 -2.64 -4.14
N LEU A 25 -7.30 -2.84 -4.58
CA LEU A 25 -7.94 -1.99 -5.57
C LEU A 25 -8.03 -0.50 -5.17
N PRO A 26 -8.53 -0.13 -3.98
CA PRO A 26 -8.52 1.26 -3.54
C PRO A 26 -7.10 1.80 -3.29
N CYS A 27 -6.14 0.94 -2.90
CA CYS A 27 -4.71 1.34 -2.80
C CYS A 27 -4.16 1.72 -4.18
N LEU A 28 -4.46 0.92 -5.21
CA LEU A 28 -4.06 1.17 -6.59
C LEU A 28 -4.69 2.45 -7.13
N ALA A 29 -6.00 2.65 -6.90
CA ALA A 29 -6.70 3.85 -7.33
C ALA A 29 -6.12 5.12 -6.67
N ALA A 30 -5.92 5.11 -5.35
CA ALA A 30 -5.34 6.24 -4.63
C ALA A 30 -3.92 6.57 -5.13
N THR A 31 -3.13 5.54 -5.39
CA THR A 31 -1.76 5.67 -5.89
C THR A 31 -1.70 6.16 -7.34
N LEU A 32 -2.60 5.70 -8.20
CA LEU A 32 -2.73 6.20 -9.57
C LEU A 32 -3.07 7.70 -9.58
N ILE A 33 -4.00 8.12 -8.74
CA ILE A 33 -4.34 9.55 -8.62
C ILE A 33 -3.13 10.33 -8.08
N ALA A 34 -2.42 9.80 -7.08
CA ALA A 34 -1.21 10.44 -6.56
C ALA A 34 -0.13 10.62 -7.65
N LEU A 35 0.07 9.61 -8.50
CA LEU A 35 0.98 9.67 -9.64
C LEU A 35 0.54 10.72 -10.67
N ILE A 36 -0.74 10.70 -11.07
CA ILE A 36 -1.28 11.65 -12.05
C ILE A 36 -1.14 13.08 -11.53
N LEU A 37 -1.47 13.33 -10.26
CA LEU A 37 -1.33 14.66 -9.66
C LEU A 37 0.13 15.10 -9.58
N SER A 38 1.04 14.21 -9.16
CA SER A 38 2.47 14.54 -9.05
C SER A 38 3.07 14.85 -10.42
N LEU A 39 2.67 14.12 -11.48
CA LEU A 39 3.10 14.39 -12.85
C LEU A 39 2.46 15.67 -13.40
N ALA A 40 1.14 15.80 -13.33
CA ALA A 40 0.42 16.94 -13.90
C ALA A 40 0.85 18.26 -13.26
N ILE A 41 0.89 18.33 -11.93
CA ILE A 41 1.27 19.55 -11.20
C ILE A 41 2.78 19.78 -11.31
N GLY A 42 3.58 18.71 -11.31
CA GLY A 42 5.02 18.79 -11.56
C GLY A 42 5.35 19.41 -12.91
N PHE A 43 4.63 19.05 -13.98
CA PHE A 43 4.81 19.63 -15.31
C PHE A 43 4.18 21.01 -15.47
N VAL A 44 2.97 21.24 -14.94
CA VAL A 44 2.28 22.53 -15.04
C VAL A 44 3.09 23.62 -14.34
N VAL A 45 3.42 23.42 -13.07
CA VAL A 45 4.14 24.45 -12.29
C VAL A 45 5.62 24.49 -12.64
N GLY A 46 6.21 23.37 -13.05
CA GLY A 46 7.57 23.32 -13.60
C GLY A 46 7.72 24.05 -14.93
N SER A 47 6.64 24.50 -15.57
CA SER A 47 6.69 25.27 -16.81
C SER A 47 6.52 26.79 -16.62
N GLU A 48 6.31 27.24 -15.37
CA GLU A 48 6.14 28.65 -15.05
C GLU A 48 7.51 29.37 -15.05
N THR A 49 7.61 30.50 -15.77
CA THR A 49 8.87 31.23 -15.98
C THR A 49 9.43 31.89 -14.72
N ASP A 50 8.58 32.11 -13.71
CA ASP A 50 8.93 32.76 -12.44
C ASP A 50 9.11 31.72 -11.30
N ASN A 51 9.22 30.45 -11.64
CA ASN A 51 9.38 29.39 -10.66
C ASN A 51 10.84 29.32 -10.15
N ASP A 52 11.08 29.90 -8.98
CA ASP A 52 12.39 29.90 -8.29
C ASP A 52 12.89 28.50 -7.88
N MET A 53 12.05 27.47 -7.95
CA MET A 53 12.46 26.07 -7.80
C MET A 53 12.84 25.50 -9.16
N ALA A 54 14.13 25.27 -9.39
CA ALA A 54 14.64 24.56 -10.57
C ALA A 54 13.72 23.40 -10.96
N ASP A 55 13.27 23.36 -12.22
CA ASP A 55 12.18 22.53 -12.78
C ASP A 55 12.11 21.07 -12.30
N SER A 56 13.24 20.50 -11.89
CA SER A 56 13.39 19.11 -11.43
C SER A 56 13.14 18.88 -9.94
N ALA A 57 13.26 19.89 -9.06
CA ALA A 57 13.20 19.70 -7.61
C ALA A 57 11.81 19.27 -7.11
N ARG A 58 10.75 19.73 -7.76
CA ARG A 58 9.36 19.38 -7.40
C ARG A 58 9.00 17.95 -7.80
N LEU A 59 9.34 17.54 -9.02
CA LEU A 59 9.17 16.16 -9.47
C LEU A 59 10.04 15.19 -8.65
N ALA A 60 11.29 15.56 -8.36
CA ALA A 60 12.20 14.74 -7.57
C ALA A 60 11.72 14.50 -6.14
N SER A 61 10.92 15.40 -5.56
CA SER A 61 10.39 15.26 -4.21
C SER A 61 9.02 14.60 -4.16
N MET A 62 8.16 14.81 -5.16
CA MET A 62 6.77 14.32 -5.13
C MET A 62 6.54 12.98 -5.86
N LEU A 63 7.32 12.69 -6.90
CA LEU A 63 7.13 11.51 -7.75
C LEU A 63 7.63 10.17 -7.16
N PRO A 64 8.75 10.11 -6.40
CA PRO A 64 9.35 8.83 -6.03
C PRO A 64 8.41 7.91 -5.26
N TRP A 65 7.61 8.44 -4.33
CA TRP A 65 6.75 7.60 -3.49
C TRP A 65 5.53 7.05 -4.21
N PRO A 66 4.71 7.87 -4.91
CA PRO A 66 3.63 7.35 -5.74
C PRO A 66 4.11 6.30 -6.75
N ALA A 67 5.30 6.49 -7.34
CA ALA A 67 5.89 5.52 -8.25
C ALA A 67 6.28 4.20 -7.55
N ALA A 68 6.97 4.28 -6.41
CA ALA A 68 7.33 3.11 -5.62
C ALA A 68 6.09 2.33 -5.15
N ALA A 69 5.10 3.05 -4.59
CA ALA A 69 3.84 2.47 -4.13
C ALA A 69 3.04 1.82 -5.27
N PHE A 70 3.09 2.39 -6.47
CA PHE A 70 2.42 1.83 -7.65
C PHE A 70 3.00 0.50 -8.05
N VAL A 71 4.33 0.44 -8.19
CA VAL A 71 5.06 -0.80 -8.50
C VAL A 71 4.76 -1.85 -7.45
N TRP A 72 4.85 -1.48 -6.18
CA TRP A 72 4.62 -2.41 -5.07
C TRP A 72 3.18 -2.94 -5.02
N THR A 73 2.19 -2.09 -5.29
CA THR A 73 0.78 -2.49 -5.33
C THR A 73 0.48 -3.42 -6.50
N ILE A 74 1.11 -3.19 -7.66
CA ILE A 74 1.01 -4.12 -8.80
C ILE A 74 1.64 -5.47 -8.45
N VAL A 75 2.79 -5.48 -7.79
CA VAL A 75 3.44 -6.72 -7.33
C VAL A 75 2.54 -7.46 -6.34
N ASP A 76 1.96 -6.79 -5.36
CA ASP A 76 1.03 -7.41 -4.40
C ASP A 76 -0.22 -7.98 -5.10
N LEU A 77 -0.77 -7.28 -6.11
CA LEU A 77 -1.88 -7.77 -6.93
C LEU A 77 -1.50 -9.00 -7.75
N ALA A 78 -0.31 -8.98 -8.37
CA ALA A 78 0.25 -10.10 -9.12
C ALA A 78 0.43 -11.33 -8.23
N VAL A 79 1.02 -11.16 -7.05
CA VAL A 79 1.21 -12.23 -6.06
C VAL A 79 -0.13 -12.73 -5.54
N CYS A 80 -1.11 -11.84 -5.28
CA CYS A 80 -2.47 -12.23 -4.92
C CYS A 80 -3.11 -13.18 -5.94
N LYS A 81 -2.92 -12.90 -7.23
CA LYS A 81 -3.54 -13.64 -8.32
C LYS A 81 -2.81 -14.94 -8.65
N TRP A 82 -1.49 -14.90 -8.78
CA TRP A 82 -0.68 -16.00 -9.33
C TRP A 82 0.05 -16.82 -8.27
N ALA A 83 0.22 -16.28 -7.07
CA ALA A 83 0.94 -16.95 -5.98
C ALA A 83 0.11 -16.90 -4.69
N ALA A 84 0.76 -17.17 -3.56
CA ALA A 84 0.15 -17.06 -2.24
C ALA A 84 0.69 -15.81 -1.55
N LEU A 85 -0.15 -14.76 -1.46
CA LEU A 85 0.22 -13.56 -0.72
C LEU A 85 0.16 -13.88 0.77
N HIS A 86 1.31 -13.82 1.44
CA HIS A 86 1.38 -14.08 2.88
C HIS A 86 0.98 -12.83 3.68
N PRO A 87 0.20 -12.95 4.78
CA PRO A 87 -0.21 -11.80 5.59
C PRO A 87 0.96 -10.92 6.07
N ILE A 88 2.12 -11.52 6.35
CA ILE A 88 3.35 -10.78 6.72
C ILE A 88 3.82 -9.88 5.57
N ALA A 89 3.77 -10.37 4.32
CA ALA A 89 4.17 -9.57 3.16
C ALA A 89 3.26 -8.35 3.02
N THR A 90 1.95 -8.53 3.20
CA THR A 90 0.99 -7.41 3.27
C THR A 90 1.31 -6.43 4.39
N ILE A 91 1.64 -6.91 5.60
CA ILE A 91 1.99 -6.03 6.72
C ILE A 91 3.21 -5.18 6.35
N VAL A 92 4.29 -5.81 5.88
CA VAL A 92 5.53 -5.10 5.51
C VAL A 92 5.27 -4.09 4.39
N SER A 93 4.61 -4.53 3.31
CA SER A 93 4.23 -3.71 2.16
C SER A 93 3.39 -2.50 2.58
N ALA A 94 2.32 -2.74 3.33
CA ALA A 94 1.39 -1.69 3.72
C ALA A 94 2.00 -0.73 4.73
N THR A 95 2.81 -1.22 5.70
CA THR A 95 3.54 -0.35 6.63
C THR A 95 4.53 0.54 5.89
N PHE A 96 5.30 -0.01 4.95
CA PHE A 96 6.23 0.78 4.16
C PHE A 96 5.50 1.89 3.42
N ASN A 97 4.44 1.55 2.68
CA ASN A 97 3.63 2.50 1.92
C ASN A 97 2.98 3.58 2.81
N VAL A 98 2.40 3.20 3.96
CA VAL A 98 1.85 4.16 4.94
C VAL A 98 2.91 5.15 5.39
N LEU A 99 4.09 4.66 5.79
CA LEU A 99 5.14 5.52 6.33
C LEU A 99 5.68 6.48 5.28
N GLY A 100 5.97 6.01 4.06
CA GLY A 100 6.51 6.93 3.07
C GLY A 100 5.45 7.88 2.50
N TYR A 101 4.17 7.51 2.43
CA TYR A 101 3.11 8.47 2.10
C TYR A 101 2.95 9.53 3.19
N LEU A 102 3.06 9.14 4.48
CA LEU A 102 3.06 10.10 5.58
C LEU A 102 4.26 11.04 5.50
N VAL A 103 5.47 10.52 5.33
CA VAL A 103 6.70 11.31 5.34
C VAL A 103 6.79 12.21 4.11
N LEU A 104 6.68 11.64 2.90
CA LEU A 104 6.84 12.39 1.65
C LEU A 104 5.60 13.22 1.32
N GLY A 105 4.41 12.79 1.71
CA GLY A 105 3.21 13.63 1.65
C GLY A 105 3.33 14.86 2.55
N SER A 106 3.80 14.69 3.80
CA SER A 106 4.00 15.82 4.72
C SER A 106 5.09 16.78 4.23
N LEU A 107 6.20 16.24 3.72
CA LEU A 107 7.26 17.05 3.10
C LEU A 107 6.76 17.79 1.86
N GLY A 108 5.97 17.14 1.01
CA GLY A 108 5.35 17.77 -0.15
C GLY A 108 4.39 18.89 0.22
N VAL A 109 3.62 18.76 1.30
CA VAL A 109 2.79 19.88 1.77
C VAL A 109 3.68 21.00 2.34
N ALA A 110 4.62 20.68 3.22
CA ALA A 110 5.45 21.67 3.91
C ALA A 110 6.37 22.47 2.97
N LEU A 111 6.95 21.83 1.97
CA LEU A 111 7.87 22.47 1.01
C LEU A 111 7.14 23.36 -0.01
N PHE A 112 5.84 23.12 -0.23
CA PHE A 112 5.09 23.76 -1.32
C PHE A 112 3.81 24.46 -0.86
N SER A 113 3.62 24.66 0.45
CA SER A 113 2.45 25.33 1.03
C SER A 113 2.34 26.82 0.68
N TRP A 114 3.41 27.41 0.15
CA TRP A 114 3.47 28.82 -0.25
C TRP A 114 2.89 29.06 -1.66
N ASP A 115 2.71 27.99 -2.45
CA ASP A 115 2.18 27.99 -3.80
C ASP A 115 0.69 27.62 -3.78
N ASN A 116 -0.10 28.12 -4.73
CA ASN A 116 -1.56 27.90 -4.72
C ASN A 116 -1.96 26.44 -4.94
N ILE A 117 -1.19 25.70 -5.75
CA ILE A 117 -1.57 24.34 -6.19
C ILE A 117 -0.47 23.30 -5.97
N ALA A 118 0.79 23.70 -5.77
CA ALA A 118 1.90 22.75 -5.69
C ALA A 118 1.88 21.84 -4.45
N TRP A 119 1.19 22.20 -3.37
CA TRP A 119 1.02 21.32 -2.20
C TRP A 119 -0.02 20.20 -2.40
N ILE A 120 -0.88 20.30 -3.43
CA ILE A 120 -1.99 19.36 -3.68
C ILE A 120 -1.52 17.91 -3.83
N PRO A 121 -0.45 17.58 -4.58
CA PRO A 121 0.06 16.22 -4.66
C PRO A 121 0.46 15.68 -3.29
N GLY A 122 1.12 16.50 -2.46
CA GLY A 122 1.50 16.12 -1.09
C GLY A 122 0.28 15.83 -0.21
N ALA A 123 -0.76 16.67 -0.28
CA ALA A 123 -2.00 16.43 0.45
C ALA A 123 -2.72 15.15 -0.01
N TRP A 124 -2.73 14.89 -1.32
CA TRP A 124 -3.30 13.64 -1.83
C TRP A 124 -2.50 12.41 -1.40
N GLN A 125 -1.17 12.50 -1.35
CA GLN A 125 -0.31 11.46 -0.79
C GLN A 125 -0.67 11.14 0.67
N LEU A 126 -0.96 12.16 1.48
CA LEU A 126 -1.47 11.96 2.85
C LEU A 126 -2.84 11.26 2.87
N LEU A 127 -3.74 11.59 1.95
CA LEU A 127 -5.03 10.90 1.82
C LEU A 127 -4.85 9.44 1.38
N ALA A 128 -3.86 9.14 0.54
CA ALA A 128 -3.53 7.79 0.10
C ALA A 128 -3.13 6.89 1.28
N VAL A 129 -2.72 7.42 2.43
CA VAL A 129 -2.44 6.64 3.65
C VAL A 129 -3.66 5.82 4.09
N VAL A 130 -4.88 6.34 3.91
CA VAL A 130 -6.12 5.71 4.41
C VAL A 130 -6.33 4.30 3.84
N PRO A 131 -6.37 4.08 2.51
CA PRO A 131 -6.55 2.74 1.97
C PRO A 131 -5.40 1.79 2.35
N TYR A 132 -4.15 2.25 2.41
CA TYR A 132 -3.03 1.40 2.84
C TYR A 132 -3.09 1.05 4.33
N ALA A 133 -3.59 1.94 5.18
CA ALA A 133 -3.82 1.65 6.60
C ALA A 133 -4.91 0.58 6.80
N VAL A 134 -5.98 0.64 5.99
CA VAL A 134 -7.00 -0.42 5.98
C VAL A 134 -6.42 -1.74 5.48
N TYR A 135 -5.62 -1.72 4.42
CA TYR A 135 -4.95 -2.92 3.91
C TYR A 135 -3.97 -3.53 4.92
N LEU A 136 -3.20 -2.69 5.64
CA LEU A 136 -2.35 -3.09 6.76
C LEU A 136 -3.16 -3.79 7.85
N TYR A 137 -4.28 -3.18 8.27
CA TYR A 137 -5.17 -3.75 9.28
C TYR A 137 -5.66 -5.15 8.89
N VAL A 138 -6.04 -5.34 7.62
CA VAL A 138 -6.48 -6.65 7.10
C VAL A 138 -5.34 -7.68 7.19
N GLY A 139 -4.11 -7.31 6.82
CA GLY A 139 -2.94 -8.18 6.98
C GLY A 139 -2.68 -8.58 8.43
N VAL A 140 -2.75 -7.61 9.36
CA VAL A 140 -2.61 -7.87 10.81
C VAL A 140 -3.70 -8.82 11.32
N ARG A 141 -4.95 -8.61 10.91
CA ARG A 141 -6.08 -9.45 11.31
C ARG A 141 -5.89 -10.89 10.82
N ALA A 142 -5.55 -11.08 9.55
CA ALA A 142 -5.28 -12.40 8.97
C ALA A 142 -4.13 -13.12 9.68
N PHE A 143 -3.03 -12.40 9.96
CA PHE A 143 -1.90 -12.95 10.69
C PHE A 143 -2.25 -13.39 12.12
N ARG A 144 -3.06 -12.60 12.83
CA ARG A 144 -3.55 -12.94 14.18
C ARG A 144 -4.47 -14.16 14.13
N ALA A 145 -5.37 -14.26 13.15
CA ALA A 145 -6.24 -15.41 12.98
C ALA A 145 -5.44 -16.72 12.79
N GLY A 146 -4.38 -16.68 11.97
CA GLY A 146 -3.50 -17.83 11.78
C GLY A 146 -2.74 -18.23 13.05
N LYS A 147 -2.25 -17.27 13.84
CA LYS A 147 -1.65 -17.57 15.15
C LYS A 147 -2.61 -18.24 16.12
N THR A 148 -3.89 -17.85 16.12
CA THR A 148 -4.91 -18.48 16.95
C THR A 148 -5.21 -19.91 16.49
N ALA A 149 -5.33 -20.11 15.17
CA ALA A 149 -5.60 -21.43 14.59
C ALA A 149 -4.51 -22.46 14.96
N VAL A 150 -3.23 -22.08 14.86
CA VAL A 150 -2.08 -22.93 15.23
C VAL A 150 -2.10 -23.30 16.72
N LYS A 151 -2.58 -22.41 17.59
CA LYS A 151 -2.69 -22.69 19.04
C LYS A 151 -3.86 -23.59 19.40
N SER A 152 -4.90 -23.65 18.56
CA SER A 152 -6.10 -24.45 18.79
C SER A 152 -6.01 -25.86 18.21
N GLU A 153 -4.99 -26.18 17.41
CA GLU A 153 -4.74 -27.55 16.99
C GLU A 153 -4.30 -28.38 18.20
N PRO A 154 -5.03 -29.44 18.57
CA PRO A 154 -4.61 -30.31 19.65
C PRO A 154 -3.26 -30.94 19.26
N LEU A 155 -2.34 -31.01 20.24
CA LEU A 155 -1.11 -31.80 20.15
C LEU A 155 -1.49 -33.27 19.98
N VAL A 156 -1.84 -33.70 18.76
CA VAL A 156 -1.95 -35.10 18.39
C VAL A 156 -0.54 -35.61 18.20
N GLY A 157 0.14 -35.84 19.31
CA GLY A 157 1.53 -36.30 19.35
C GLY A 157 1.94 -37.03 20.63
N ASP A 158 1.03 -37.20 21.61
CA ASP A 158 1.29 -37.93 22.86
C ASP A 158 0.25 -39.04 23.12
N VAL A 159 -0.13 -39.78 22.06
CA VAL A 159 -0.83 -41.07 22.21
C VAL A 159 -0.08 -42.10 21.37
N ASP A 160 0.95 -42.71 21.95
CA ASP A 160 1.31 -44.13 21.84
C ASP A 160 2.79 -44.31 22.23
N ASN A 161 3.06 -44.61 23.50
CA ASN A 161 4.24 -45.36 23.94
C ASN A 161 4.08 -45.73 25.42
N SER A 162 3.20 -46.69 25.69
CA SER A 162 3.33 -47.53 26.89
C SER A 162 2.78 -48.92 26.59
N VAL A 163 3.64 -49.71 25.93
CA VAL A 163 3.60 -51.19 25.93
C VAL A 163 4.23 -51.67 27.23
#